data_AF-A0A510XBT4-F1
#
_entry.id   AF-A0A510XBT4-F1
#
_cell.length_a   1.000
_cell.length_b   1.000
_cell.length_c   1.000
_cell.angle_alpha   90.00
_cell.angle_beta   90.00
_cell.angle_gamma   90.00
#
_symmetry.space_group_name_H-M   'P 1'
#
loop_
_entity.id
_entity.type
_entity.pdbx_description
1 polymer ?
#
loop_
_entity_poly.entity_id
_entity_poly.type
_entity_poly.pdbx_seq_one_letter_code
_entity_poly.pdbx_strand_id
1 'polypeptide(L)'
;MDDMIRRLACIALLSVSGVAFAESRSPVDPGLRLITSAGSMRFLVYSICSPEHCWSEPYLEWFDLSGDDWRLMERRQLEELRYGTVVEAATWIWDEGHPYLSVHISPSHGGFEPHVVRIYPAEPGKYRLEPSALGPDG
;
A
#
# COMPACT_ATOMS: atom_id res chain seq x y z
N MET A 1 -19.77 28.70 46.48
CA MET A 1 -19.34 28.50 45.07
C MET A 1 -18.04 27.71 44.96
N ASP A 2 -17.56 27.11 46.08
CA ASP A 2 -16.32 26.33 46.14
C ASP A 2 -16.51 24.80 46.08
N ASP A 3 -17.74 24.30 46.19
CA ASP A 3 -18.00 22.85 46.25
C ASP A 3 -18.20 22.20 44.86
N MET A 4 -18.43 23.01 43.82
CA MET A 4 -18.62 22.53 42.45
C MET A 4 -17.29 22.28 41.72
N ILE A 5 -16.22 22.98 42.12
CA ILE A 5 -14.87 22.82 41.53
C ILE A 5 -14.19 21.55 42.05
N ARG A 6 -14.48 21.11 43.28
CA ARG A 6 -13.92 19.87 43.84
C ARG A 6 -14.48 18.59 43.23
N ARG A 7 -15.73 18.59 42.75
CA ARG A 7 -16.35 17.41 42.12
C ARG A 7 -15.90 17.16 40.68
N LEU A 8 -15.32 18.16 40.03
CA LEU A 8 -14.75 18.04 38.68
C LEU A 8 -13.34 17.45 38.66
N ALA A 9 -12.68 17.28 39.81
CA ALA A 9 -11.33 16.73 39.89
C ALA A 9 -11.29 15.18 39.86
N CYS A 10 -12.43 14.48 39.91
CA CYS A 10 -12.47 13.02 40.01
C CYS A 10 -12.81 12.28 38.70
N ILE A 11 -13.03 12.99 37.58
CA ILE A 11 -13.34 12.38 36.27
C ILE A 11 -12.28 12.79 35.23
N ALA A 12 -11.01 12.65 35.60
CA ALA A 12 -9.88 12.84 34.69
C ALA A 12 -8.80 11.76 34.86
N LEU A 13 -9.20 10.57 35.32
CA LEU A 13 -8.44 9.34 35.09
C LEU A 13 -9.00 8.69 33.84
N LEU A 14 -8.78 9.36 32.71
CA LEU A 14 -8.82 8.72 31.39
C LEU A 14 -7.76 7.63 31.43
N SER A 15 -8.23 6.40 31.62
CA SER A 15 -7.55 5.17 31.29
C SER A 15 -7.06 5.25 29.85
N VAL A 16 -5.86 5.78 29.66
CA VAL A 16 -5.07 5.54 28.45
C VAL A 16 -4.60 4.10 28.55
N SER A 17 -5.53 3.18 28.31
CA SER A 17 -5.20 1.83 27.86
C SER A 17 -4.70 1.98 26.43
N GLY A 18 -3.46 2.45 26.31
CA GLY A 18 -2.68 2.30 25.09
C GLY A 18 -2.48 0.81 24.91
N VAL A 19 -3.43 0.16 24.23
CA VAL A 19 -3.15 -1.12 23.60
C VAL A 19 -2.14 -0.77 22.52
N ALA A 20 -0.86 -0.81 22.88
CA ALA A 20 0.20 -0.99 21.93
C ALA A 20 -0.06 -2.38 21.33
N PHE A 21 -0.89 -2.41 20.28
CA PHE A 21 -0.85 -3.51 19.33
C PHE A 21 0.60 -3.51 18.83
N ALA A 22 1.40 -4.40 19.40
CA ALA A 22 2.62 -4.85 18.76
C ALA A 22 2.17 -5.54 17.48
N GLU A 23 1.98 -4.75 16.43
CA GLU A 23 1.81 -5.25 15.09
C GLU A 23 3.07 -6.04 14.77
N SER A 24 3.02 -7.37 14.91
CA SER A 24 3.95 -8.29 14.26
C SER A 24 3.71 -8.26 12.75
N ARG A 25 3.71 -7.07 12.15
CA ARG A 25 3.78 -6.92 10.70
C ARG A 25 5.11 -7.54 10.32
N SER A 26 5.06 -8.62 9.55
CA SER A 26 6.25 -9.20 8.91
C SER A 26 7.12 -8.07 8.37
N PRO A 27 8.41 -8.01 8.77
CA PRO A 27 9.26 -6.86 8.51
C PRO A 27 9.38 -6.65 7.00
N VAL A 28 9.19 -5.40 6.58
CA VAL A 28 9.45 -5.00 5.20
C VAL A 28 10.97 -4.93 5.02
N ASP A 29 11.47 -5.44 3.89
CA ASP A 29 12.87 -5.28 3.51
C ASP A 29 13.24 -3.78 3.58
N PRO A 30 14.33 -3.36 4.24
CA PRO A 30 14.66 -1.95 4.38
C PRO A 30 14.82 -1.17 3.07
N GLY A 31 15.04 -1.85 1.94
CA GLY A 31 14.99 -1.20 0.62
C GLY A 31 13.56 -0.91 0.12
N LEU A 32 12.58 -1.70 0.54
CA LEU A 32 11.20 -1.63 0.05
C LEU A 32 10.37 -0.64 0.86
N ARG A 33 9.66 0.24 0.15
CA ARG A 33 8.65 1.12 0.73
C ARG A 33 7.26 0.50 0.57
N LEU A 34 6.56 0.29 1.68
CA LEU A 34 5.14 -0.06 1.65
C LEU A 34 4.33 1.13 1.16
N ILE A 35 3.60 0.96 0.06
CA ILE A 35 2.73 2.00 -0.51
C ILE A 35 1.32 1.85 0.06
N THR A 36 0.77 0.63 0.01
CA THR A 36 -0.59 0.36 0.47
C THR A 36 -0.78 -1.14 0.76
N SER A 37 -1.82 -1.47 1.52
CA SER A 37 -2.16 -2.84 1.90
C SER A 37 -3.67 -3.02 1.98
N ALA A 38 -4.16 -4.19 1.59
CA ALA A 38 -5.56 -4.57 1.72
C ALA A 38 -5.69 -6.07 1.98
N GLY A 39 -6.38 -6.43 3.07
CA GLY A 39 -6.55 -7.83 3.47
C GLY A 39 -5.22 -8.56 3.55
N SER A 40 -5.10 -9.66 2.80
CA SER A 40 -3.93 -10.52 2.70
C SER A 40 -2.85 -10.02 1.74
N MET A 41 -2.91 -8.76 1.28
CA MET A 41 -2.00 -8.27 0.24
C MET A 41 -1.32 -6.96 0.59
N ARG A 42 -0.08 -6.80 0.12
CA ARG A 42 0.71 -5.56 0.24
C ARG A 42 1.31 -5.18 -1.11
N PHE A 43 1.30 -3.89 -1.40
CA PHE A 43 1.98 -3.32 -2.55
C PHE A 43 3.17 -2.49 -2.09
N LEU A 44 4.33 -2.85 -2.63
CA LEU A 44 5.63 -2.33 -2.23
C LEU A 44 6.36 -1.78 -3.44
N VAL A 45 7.24 -0.81 -3.22
CA VAL A 45 8.08 -0.25 -4.26
C VAL A 45 9.51 -0.12 -3.76
N TYR A 46 10.46 -0.63 -4.54
CA TYR A 46 11.86 -0.26 -4.45
C TYR A 46 12.11 0.91 -5.41
N SER A 47 12.69 2.01 -4.95
CA SER A 47 12.98 3.17 -5.81
C SER A 47 14.48 3.25 -6.08
N ILE A 48 14.86 3.31 -7.35
CA ILE A 48 16.26 3.49 -7.77
C ILE A 48 16.37 4.86 -8.42
N CYS A 49 17.18 5.72 -7.82
CA CYS A 49 17.36 7.10 -8.26
C CYS A 49 18.85 7.38 -8.53
N SER A 50 19.15 7.86 -9.74
CA SER A 50 20.37 8.58 -10.09
C SER A 50 20.05 10.07 -10.18
N PRO A 51 21.06 10.96 -10.33
CA PRO A 51 20.81 12.39 -10.53
C PRO A 51 19.94 12.72 -11.75
N GLU A 52 19.91 11.83 -12.76
CA GLU A 52 19.23 12.06 -14.03
C GLU A 52 17.95 11.23 -14.17
N HIS A 53 17.83 10.11 -13.46
CA HIS A 53 16.77 9.14 -13.67
C HIS A 53 16.29 8.52 -12.35
N CYS A 54 14.98 8.45 -12.16
CA CYS A 54 14.35 7.72 -11.07
C CYS A 54 13.42 6.66 -11.65
N TRP A 55 13.48 5.42 -11.19
CA TRP A 55 12.48 4.42 -11.53
C TRP A 55 12.07 3.58 -10.33
N SER A 56 10.91 2.94 -10.45
CA SER A 56 10.32 2.09 -9.45
C SER A 56 10.38 0.62 -9.88
N GLU A 57 10.68 -0.26 -8.93
CA GLU A 57 10.51 -1.71 -9.04
C GLU A 57 9.37 -2.11 -8.09
N PRO A 58 8.14 -2.25 -8.61
CA PRO A 58 6.98 -2.58 -7.80
C PRO A 58 6.85 -4.08 -7.54
N TYR A 59 6.41 -4.42 -6.34
CA TYR A 59 6.18 -5.78 -5.86
C TYR A 59 4.77 -5.90 -5.27
N LEU A 60 4.14 -7.04 -5.51
CA LEU A 60 2.92 -7.48 -4.84
C LEU A 60 3.25 -8.66 -3.94
N GLU A 61 2.83 -8.58 -2.69
CA GLU A 61 2.99 -9.66 -1.71
C GLU A 61 1.63 -10.22 -1.30
N TRP A 62 1.58 -11.53 -1.10
CA TRP A 62 0.44 -12.25 -0.54
C TRP A 62 0.81 -12.85 0.82
N PHE A 63 -0.11 -12.75 1.76
CA PHE A 63 0.05 -13.20 3.13
C PHE A 63 -1.05 -14.20 3.49
N ASP A 64 -0.66 -15.22 4.24
CA ASP A 64 -1.59 -16.10 4.94
C ASP A 64 -1.92 -15.44 6.28
N LEU A 65 -3.22 -15.23 6.51
CA LEU A 65 -3.78 -14.62 7.73
C LEU A 65 -4.53 -15.65 8.60
N SER A 66 -4.40 -16.94 8.31
CA SER A 66 -5.13 -18.01 9.03
C SER A 66 -4.60 -18.31 10.43
N GLY A 67 -3.40 -17.83 10.77
CA GLY A 67 -2.78 -18.00 12.09
C GLY A 67 -2.62 -16.68 12.85
N ASP A 68 -1.92 -16.75 13.98
CA ASP A 68 -1.64 -15.58 14.84
C ASP A 68 -0.62 -14.60 14.21
N ASP A 69 0.17 -15.08 13.24
CA ASP A 69 1.19 -14.30 12.54
C ASP A 69 0.93 -14.22 11.03
N TRP A 70 1.27 -13.09 10.44
CA TRP A 70 1.19 -12.88 8.99
C TRP A 70 2.36 -13.59 8.31
N ARG A 71 2.07 -14.69 7.62
CA ARG A 71 3.09 -15.44 6.89
C ARG A 71 3.11 -15.01 5.43
N LEU A 72 4.23 -14.46 4.97
CA LEU A 72 4.44 -14.19 3.54
C LEU A 72 4.35 -15.51 2.76
N MET A 73 3.37 -15.61 1.87
CA MET A 73 3.18 -16.77 0.99
C MET A 73 4.02 -16.62 -0.27
N GLU A 74 3.97 -15.44 -0.88
CA GLU A 74 4.57 -15.17 -2.19
C GLU A 74 4.88 -13.67 -2.32
N ARG A 75 5.96 -13.35 -3.02
CA ARG A 75 6.31 -12.00 -3.46
C ARG A 75 6.57 -12.02 -4.96
N ARG A 76 5.82 -11.23 -5.71
CA ARG A 76 5.96 -11.13 -7.15
C ARG A 76 6.36 -9.72 -7.56
N GLN A 77 7.44 -9.62 -8.33
CA GLN A 77 7.80 -8.39 -9.03
C GLN A 77 6.85 -8.21 -10.23
N LEU A 78 6.37 -6.98 -10.43
CA LEU A 78 5.51 -6.64 -11.56
C LEU A 78 6.38 -6.14 -12.72
N GLU A 79 6.92 -7.08 -13.50
CA GLU A 79 7.89 -6.81 -14.57
C GLU A 79 7.34 -5.87 -15.65
N GLU A 80 6.04 -5.86 -15.89
CA GLU A 80 5.41 -5.00 -16.90
C GLU A 80 5.40 -3.51 -16.50
N LEU A 81 5.57 -3.23 -15.21
CA LEU A 81 5.70 -1.87 -14.68
C LEU A 81 7.16 -1.48 -14.45
N ARG A 82 8.10 -2.38 -14.76
CA ARG A 82 9.53 -2.18 -14.54
C ARG A 82 10.13 -1.29 -15.62
N TYR A 83 11.06 -0.44 -15.19
CA TYR A 83 11.86 0.48 -16.00
C TYR A 83 11.11 1.69 -16.54
N GLY A 84 11.77 2.85 -16.47
CA GLY A 84 11.27 4.08 -17.09
C GLY A 84 10.00 4.63 -16.46
N THR A 85 9.48 4.05 -15.37
CA THR A 85 8.30 4.54 -14.66
C THR A 85 8.60 4.82 -13.18
N VAL A 86 7.90 5.80 -12.63
CA VAL A 86 7.87 6.10 -11.20
C VAL A 86 6.45 5.81 -10.70
N VAL A 87 6.33 5.03 -9.64
CA VAL A 87 5.05 4.82 -8.95
C VAL A 87 4.83 5.99 -8.01
N GLU A 88 3.84 6.82 -8.32
CA GLU A 88 3.51 8.01 -7.53
C GLU A 88 2.60 7.68 -6.36
N ALA A 89 1.55 6.91 -6.65
CA ALA A 89 0.52 6.54 -5.68
C ALA A 89 -0.11 5.19 -6.05
N ALA A 90 -0.66 4.51 -5.06
CA ALA A 90 -1.46 3.32 -5.29
C ALA A 90 -2.60 3.21 -4.27
N THR A 91 -3.79 2.85 -4.74
CA THR A 91 -5.02 2.79 -3.93
C THR A 91 -5.81 1.54 -4.26
N TRP A 92 -6.28 0.83 -3.25
CA TRP A 92 -7.20 -0.29 -3.43
C TRP A 92 -8.62 0.22 -3.68
N ILE A 93 -9.23 -0.26 -4.76
CA ILE A 93 -10.61 0.04 -5.14
C ILE A 93 -11.44 -1.23 -4.97
N TRP A 94 -12.56 -1.09 -4.27
CA TRP A 94 -13.53 -2.15 -4.01
C TRP A 94 -14.77 -1.90 -4.86
N ASP A 95 -14.73 -2.39 -6.10
CA ASP A 95 -15.89 -2.40 -6.99
C ASP A 95 -16.65 -3.72 -6.81
N GLU A 96 -17.97 -3.71 -7.05
CA GLU A 96 -18.91 -4.81 -6.81
C GLU A 96 -18.55 -6.05 -7.66
N GLY A 97 -17.57 -6.84 -7.19
CA GLY A 97 -17.22 -8.14 -7.74
C GLY A 97 -15.72 -8.43 -7.77
N HIS A 98 -14.86 -7.42 -7.99
CA HIS A 98 -13.42 -7.65 -8.17
C HIS A 98 -12.58 -6.50 -7.61
N PRO A 99 -12.03 -6.63 -6.38
CA PRO A 99 -11.12 -5.61 -5.88
C PRO A 99 -9.88 -5.53 -6.76
N TYR A 100 -9.42 -4.31 -7.00
CA TYR A 100 -8.21 -4.06 -7.77
C TYR A 100 -7.39 -2.96 -7.13
N LEU A 101 -6.10 -2.98 -7.42
CA LEU A 101 -5.17 -1.94 -7.02
C LEU A 101 -5.01 -0.97 -8.20
N SER A 102 -5.38 0.28 -8.00
CA SER A 102 -5.17 1.38 -8.94
C SER A 102 -3.80 2.01 -8.69
N VAL A 103 -2.89 1.93 -9.65
CA VAL A 103 -1.51 2.42 -9.53
C VAL A 103 -1.30 3.58 -10.49
N HIS A 104 -0.95 4.75 -9.96
CA HIS A 104 -0.60 5.93 -10.73
C HIS A 104 0.89 5.88 -11.07
N ILE A 105 1.21 5.88 -12.35
CA ILE A 105 2.58 5.83 -12.85
C ILE A 105 2.88 7.00 -13.76
N SER A 106 4.06 7.58 -13.56
CA SER A 106 4.61 8.65 -14.38
C SER A 106 5.88 8.19 -15.07
N PRO A 107 6.19 8.70 -16.27
CA PRO A 107 7.47 8.44 -16.91
C PRO A 107 8.62 9.00 -16.06
N SER A 108 9.72 8.25 -15.98
CA SER A 108 10.99 8.69 -15.42
C SER A 108 11.63 9.81 -16.25
N HIS A 109 11.48 9.71 -17.57
CA HIS A 109 11.98 10.65 -18.58
C HIS A 109 11.02 10.60 -19.78
N GLY A 110 10.95 11.70 -20.56
CA GLY A 110 9.94 11.90 -21.60
C GLY A 110 9.67 10.66 -22.47
N GLY A 111 8.41 10.42 -22.82
CA GLY A 111 8.04 9.27 -23.67
C GLY A 111 6.55 8.93 -23.69
N PHE A 112 5.82 9.21 -22.61
CA PHE A 112 4.37 9.01 -22.52
C PHE A 112 3.78 9.88 -21.40
N GLU A 113 2.47 10.12 -21.42
CA GLU A 113 1.77 10.84 -20.35
C GLU A 113 1.58 9.95 -19.11
N PRO A 114 1.57 10.53 -17.90
CA PRO A 114 1.18 9.82 -16.69
C PRO A 114 -0.15 9.08 -16.90
N HIS A 115 -0.22 7.84 -16.41
CA HIS A 115 -1.41 7.02 -16.57
C HIS A 115 -1.62 6.09 -15.39
N VAL A 116 -2.80 5.48 -15.36
CA VAL A 116 -3.22 4.57 -14.30
C VAL A 116 -3.21 3.14 -14.82
N VAL A 117 -2.61 2.24 -14.05
CA VAL A 117 -2.69 0.79 -14.28
C VAL A 117 -3.54 0.16 -13.18
N ARG A 118 -4.45 -0.71 -13.59
CA ARG A 118 -5.26 -1.51 -12.67
C ARG A 118 -4.64 -2.90 -12.54
N ILE A 119 -4.42 -3.31 -11.30
CA ILE A 119 -3.86 -4.63 -10.97
C ILE A 119 -4.94 -5.43 -10.27
N TYR A 120 -5.33 -6.55 -10.87
CA TYR A 120 -6.28 -7.49 -10.31
C TYR A 120 -5.51 -8.68 -9.73
N PRO A 121 -5.34 -8.77 -8.41
CA PRO A 121 -4.70 -9.92 -7.79
C PRO A 121 -5.58 -11.16 -7.91
N ALA A 122 -4.95 -12.33 -7.94
CA ALA A 122 -5.63 -13.61 -7.85
C ALA A 122 -4.98 -14.46 -6.75
N GLU A 123 -4.82 -15.77 -6.99
CA GLU A 123 -4.03 -16.67 -6.14
C GLU A 123 -2.59 -16.13 -5.94
N PRO A 124 -1.91 -16.52 -4.84
CA PRO A 124 -0.54 -16.10 -4.58
C PRO A 124 0.37 -16.24 -5.81
N GLY A 125 0.99 -15.12 -6.21
CA GLY A 125 1.90 -15.04 -7.36
C GLY A 125 1.23 -14.79 -8.71
N LYS A 126 -0.11 -14.74 -8.77
CA LYS A 126 -0.87 -14.46 -10.00
C LYS A 126 -1.56 -13.10 -9.92
N TYR A 127 -1.46 -12.35 -11.00
CA TYR A 127 -2.14 -11.08 -11.18
C TYR A 127 -2.47 -10.85 -12.65
N ARG A 128 -3.37 -9.91 -12.92
CA ARG A 128 -3.67 -9.40 -14.25
C ARG A 128 -3.55 -7.88 -14.24
N LEU A 129 -2.90 -7.33 -15.25
CA LEU A 129 -2.79 -5.90 -15.47
C LEU A 129 -3.75 -5.46 -16.56
N GLU A 130 -4.43 -4.34 -16.33
CA GLU A 130 -5.20 -3.63 -17.35
C GLU A 130 -4.79 -2.16 -17.35
N PRO A 131 -4.44 -1.58 -18.51
CA PRO A 131 -4.37 -0.14 -18.64
C PRO A 131 -5.73 0.46 -18.27
N SER A 132 -5.77 1.51 -17.46
CA SER A 132 -7.03 2.22 -17.28
C SER A 132 -7.41 2.88 -18.60
N ALA A 133 -8.62 2.58 -19.09
CA ALA A 133 -9.18 3.25 -20.26
C ALA A 133 -9.55 4.72 -19.99
N LEU A 134 -9.49 5.15 -18.72
CA LEU A 134 -9.74 6.52 -18.31
C LEU A 134 -8.42 7.29 -18.43
N GLY A 135 -8.38 8.20 -19.42
CA GLY A 135 -7.46 9.33 -19.37
C GLY A 135 -7.71 10.17 -18.10
N PRO A 136 -6.89 11.19 -17.83
CA PRO A 136 -6.80 11.88 -16.53
C PRO A 136 -8.07 12.53 -15.96
N ASP A 137 -9.24 12.43 -16.61
CA ASP A 137 -10.47 13.17 -16.26
C ASP A 137 -11.74 12.27 -16.15
N GLY A 138 -11.60 11.00 -15.75
CA GLY A 138 -12.71 10.06 -15.57
C GLY A 138 -13.43 10.13 -14.22
#